data_AF-A0A0N4WRS7-F1
#
_entry.id   AF-A0A0N4WRS7-F1
#
_cell.length_a   1.000
_cell.length_b   1.000
_cell.length_c   1.000
_cell.angle_alpha   90.00
_cell.angle_beta   90.00
_cell.angle_gamma   90.00
#
_symmetry.space_group_name_H-M   'P 1'
#
loop_
_entity.id
_entity.type
_entity.pdbx_description
1 polymer ?
#
loop_
_entity_poly.entity_id
_entity_poly.type
_entity_poly.pdbx_seq_one_letter_code
_entity_poly.pdbx_strand_id
1 'polypeptide(L)'
;MDPVEAGDCLGGRPQQLIFLTGLDPNNRESHSALVSTFGVRSQDRPPLNLRLVSAELELPLGSEKLAGRGILRRDWPSKYLDRVPALIVLFLDLDWDHASWSEKKTEAESKCASLRSSATHGSRLAICRLTPRQLFVVPMLGDLAGYVSKLESAFHELAQGFYQQKLKTIRARSIPNNSPALVVRQLFKLAFISELRQDTHTANYRLAYEQCKDHMESWDGVDIFEWRTVVGILNYKICELCFLHNMAVEAINQMRRHQAIFFAGPTGIYPSPQLANIELQLWNAKQCWHFAQLFEQAVVNGLTALATLNPGTHLGLAASLYSAVNKNILALKKSNPVTKPYPVPDPMANIQNTVFFGQRPWRIGYDRLAPPNVEEDAVTAILKASVYYQSGDLVRALQLWVAVVREGIPPAIRLDILQKAISAAYCAASLKDYVWCCVQLMLNLPAAEEGLRAVLRCQPPAPPFSQNDVTPAQVMVYIVTFNQCFENPNALDVNRPFMEILKP
;
A
#
# COMPACT_ATOMS: atom_id res chain seq x y z
N MET A 1 3.08 6.05 14.44
CA MET A 1 2.88 4.95 13.47
C MET A 1 1.49 5.08 12.92
N ASP A 2 1.33 5.05 11.59
CA ASP A 2 0.00 5.12 10.99
C ASP A 2 -0.77 3.84 11.39
N PRO A 3 -1.87 3.97 12.15
CA PRO A 3 -2.58 2.81 12.70
C PRO A 3 -3.45 2.10 11.66
N VAL A 4 -3.41 2.53 10.39
CA VAL A 4 -4.11 1.90 9.26
C VAL A 4 -3.25 1.98 7.99
N GLU A 5 -2.01 1.46 8.03
CA GLU A 5 -1.30 1.14 6.78
C GLU A 5 -1.94 -0.10 6.13
N ALA A 6 -3.18 0.03 5.67
CA ALA A 6 -3.68 -0.82 4.60
C ALA A 6 -2.92 -0.37 3.35
N GLY A 7 -1.67 -0.83 3.18
CA GLY A 7 -0.86 -0.50 2.00
C GLY A 7 -1.63 -0.78 0.71
N ASP A 8 -1.15 -0.23 -0.41
CA ASP A 8 -1.81 -0.30 -1.74
C ASP A 8 -2.35 -1.68 -2.13
N CYS A 9 -1.78 -2.75 -1.57
CA CYS A 9 -2.21 -4.13 -1.76
C CYS A 9 -3.63 -4.48 -1.26
N LEU A 10 -4.28 -3.64 -0.46
CA LEU A 10 -5.63 -3.91 0.08
C LEU A 10 -6.70 -2.92 -0.40
N GLY A 11 -6.31 -1.89 -1.14
CA GLY A 11 -7.23 -0.91 -1.72
C GLY A 11 -7.80 -1.36 -3.06
N GLY A 12 -9.10 -1.16 -3.25
CA GLY A 12 -9.80 -1.46 -4.49
C GLY A 12 -10.02 -2.95 -4.72
N ARG A 13 -10.59 -3.26 -5.89
CA ARG A 13 -10.92 -4.63 -6.30
C ARG A 13 -9.64 -5.34 -6.77
N PRO A 14 -9.19 -6.41 -6.07
CA PRO A 14 -7.96 -7.10 -6.44
C PRO A 14 -8.14 -7.80 -7.79
N GLN A 15 -7.12 -7.67 -8.64
CA GLN A 15 -7.09 -8.26 -9.98
C GLN A 15 -6.43 -9.65 -9.96
N GLN A 16 -6.88 -10.52 -10.86
CA GLN A 16 -6.33 -11.88 -10.99
C GLN A 16 -5.01 -11.85 -11.75
N LEU A 17 -3.92 -12.20 -11.07
CA LEU A 17 -2.59 -12.21 -11.67
C LEU A 17 -2.44 -13.37 -12.67
N ILE A 18 -2.11 -13.03 -13.92
CA ILE A 18 -1.85 -13.99 -15.00
C ILE A 18 -0.53 -13.63 -15.67
N PHE A 19 0.32 -14.62 -15.87
CA PHE A 19 1.56 -14.45 -16.62
C PHE A 19 1.37 -14.89 -18.07
N LEU A 20 1.80 -14.03 -19.00
CA LEU A 20 1.89 -14.33 -20.42
C LEU A 20 3.37 -14.55 -20.75
N THR A 21 3.71 -15.62 -21.46
CA THR A 21 5.08 -15.92 -21.87
C THR A 21 5.12 -16.45 -23.31
N GLY A 22 6.27 -16.39 -23.97
CA GLY A 22 6.43 -16.78 -25.37
C GLY A 22 6.04 -15.71 -26.40
N LEU A 23 5.65 -14.51 -25.95
CA LEU A 23 5.47 -13.34 -26.81
C LEU A 23 6.74 -12.49 -26.84
N ASP A 24 7.02 -11.92 -28.01
CA ASP A 24 8.15 -11.04 -28.30
C ASP A 24 7.65 -9.77 -29.01
N PRO A 25 7.14 -8.77 -28.26
CA PRO A 25 6.58 -7.56 -28.84
C PRO A 25 7.64 -6.63 -29.45
N ASN A 26 8.93 -6.84 -29.15
CA ASN A 26 10.01 -5.98 -29.67
C ASN A 26 10.40 -6.38 -31.09
N ASN A 27 10.41 -7.69 -31.39
CA ASN A 27 10.84 -8.19 -32.69
C ASN A 27 9.68 -8.62 -33.61
N ARG A 28 8.47 -8.81 -33.09
CA ARG A 28 7.30 -9.28 -33.86
C ARG A 28 6.11 -8.33 -33.74
N GLU A 29 5.67 -7.78 -34.87
CA GLU A 29 4.54 -6.85 -34.94
C GLU A 29 3.23 -7.48 -34.46
N SER A 30 2.98 -8.75 -34.81
CA SER A 30 1.79 -9.50 -34.39
C SER A 30 1.72 -9.67 -32.86
N HIS A 31 2.85 -9.92 -32.22
CA HIS A 31 2.95 -9.97 -30.75
C HIS A 31 2.74 -8.60 -30.13
N SER A 32 3.30 -7.55 -30.73
CA SER A 32 3.09 -6.17 -30.30
C SER A 32 1.61 -5.78 -30.34
N ALA A 33 0.92 -6.09 -31.45
CA ALA A 33 -0.51 -5.85 -31.62
C ALA A 33 -1.37 -6.65 -30.63
N LEU A 34 -0.99 -7.89 -30.33
CA LEU A 34 -1.69 -8.71 -29.33
C LEU A 34 -1.52 -8.13 -27.91
N VAL A 35 -0.29 -7.79 -27.52
CA VAL A 35 0.02 -7.19 -26.22
C VAL A 35 -0.66 -5.82 -26.07
N SER A 36 -0.68 -4.99 -27.11
CA SER A 36 -1.38 -3.71 -27.08
C SER A 36 -2.89 -3.90 -26.89
N THR A 37 -3.49 -4.91 -27.53
CA THR A 37 -4.93 -5.22 -27.41
C THR A 37 -5.30 -5.74 -26.01
N PHE A 38 -4.40 -6.47 -25.35
CA PHE A 38 -4.54 -6.82 -23.93
C PHE A 38 -4.45 -5.59 -23.02
N GLY A 39 -3.64 -4.59 -23.40
CA GLY A 39 -3.48 -3.33 -22.67
C GLY A 39 -4.70 -2.41 -22.69
N VAL A 40 -5.58 -2.54 -23.69
CA VAL A 40 -6.84 -1.78 -23.76
C VAL A 40 -7.86 -2.38 -22.79
N ARG A 41 -8.05 -1.74 -21.64
CA ARG A 41 -8.98 -2.18 -20.60
C ARG A 41 -10.32 -1.46 -20.72
N SER A 42 -11.42 -2.21 -20.62
CA SER A 42 -12.80 -1.69 -20.51
C SER A 42 -13.51 -2.30 -19.30
N GLN A 43 -14.60 -1.67 -18.84
CA GLN A 43 -15.35 -2.13 -17.65
C GLN A 43 -16.00 -3.51 -17.84
N ASP A 44 -16.29 -3.89 -19.09
CA ASP A 44 -16.90 -5.20 -19.42
C ASP A 44 -15.90 -6.36 -19.39
N ARG A 45 -14.59 -6.08 -19.34
CA ARG A 45 -13.55 -7.11 -19.34
C ARG A 45 -13.31 -7.67 -17.93
N PRO A 46 -13.02 -8.97 -17.80
CA PRO A 46 -12.68 -9.55 -16.50
C PRO A 46 -11.50 -8.81 -15.84
N PRO A 47 -11.50 -8.60 -14.51
CA PRO A 47 -10.46 -7.83 -13.80
C PRO A 47 -9.17 -8.65 -13.65
N LEU A 48 -8.38 -8.69 -14.72
CA LEU A 48 -7.14 -9.43 -14.83
C LEU A 48 -5.93 -8.48 -14.75
N ASN A 49 -4.89 -8.93 -14.06
CA ASN A 49 -3.57 -8.30 -14.06
C ASN A 49 -2.66 -9.17 -14.93
N LEU A 50 -2.56 -8.80 -16.22
CA LEU A 50 -1.77 -9.51 -17.21
C LEU A 50 -0.33 -8.98 -17.16
N ARG A 51 0.65 -9.85 -16.91
CA ARG A 51 2.07 -9.50 -16.95
C ARG A 51 2.80 -10.36 -17.97
N LEU A 52 3.48 -9.71 -18.90
CA LEU A 52 4.38 -10.38 -19.84
C LEU A 52 5.67 -10.76 -19.09
N VAL A 53 6.07 -12.03 -19.17
CA VAL A 53 7.28 -12.55 -18.54
C VAL A 53 8.11 -13.34 -19.53
N SER A 54 9.42 -13.10 -19.53
CA SER A 54 10.40 -13.84 -20.33
C SER A 54 10.43 -15.32 -19.95
N ALA A 55 10.92 -16.17 -20.87
CA ALA A 55 10.88 -17.63 -20.74
C ALA A 55 11.58 -18.18 -19.48
N GLU A 56 12.53 -17.44 -18.91
CA GLU A 56 13.15 -17.71 -17.62
C GLU A 56 12.28 -17.16 -16.50
N LEU A 57 11.26 -17.92 -16.12
CA LEU A 57 10.39 -17.57 -15.02
C LEU A 57 11.12 -17.82 -13.69
N GLU A 58 11.83 -16.82 -13.17
CA GLU A 58 12.33 -16.82 -11.80
C GLU A 58 11.16 -16.69 -10.82
N LEU A 59 10.44 -17.79 -10.60
CA LEU A 59 9.45 -17.85 -9.53
C LEU A 59 10.18 -17.82 -8.19
N PRO A 60 9.78 -16.94 -7.26
CA PRO A 60 10.50 -16.77 -6.02
C PRO A 60 10.56 -18.10 -5.26
N LEU A 61 11.78 -18.58 -5.05
CA LEU A 61 12.09 -19.63 -4.09
C LEU A 61 11.47 -19.23 -2.76
N GLY A 62 10.74 -20.15 -2.12
CA GLY A 62 9.91 -19.83 -0.95
C GLY A 62 10.68 -19.00 0.06
N SER A 63 10.22 -17.78 0.32
CA SER A 63 10.88 -16.88 1.28
C SER A 63 11.11 -17.62 2.59
N GLU A 64 12.32 -17.50 3.17
CA GLU A 64 12.56 -17.92 4.54
C GLU A 64 11.44 -17.38 5.43
N LYS A 65 10.76 -18.29 6.14
CA LYS A 65 9.73 -17.89 7.07
C LYS A 65 10.44 -17.21 8.23
N LEU A 66 10.56 -15.89 8.19
CA LEU A 66 10.81 -15.09 9.38
C LEU A 66 9.79 -15.55 10.43
N ALA A 67 10.30 -16.23 11.45
CA ALA A 67 9.53 -16.70 12.58
C ALA A 67 9.04 -15.47 13.35
N GLY A 68 7.78 -15.51 13.79
CA GLY A 68 7.22 -14.42 14.58
C GLY A 68 5.75 -14.63 14.89
N ARG A 69 5.38 -14.26 16.09
CA ARG A 69 3.99 -14.12 16.53
C ARG A 69 3.44 -12.78 16.04
N GLY A 70 2.30 -12.80 15.35
CA GLY A 70 1.59 -11.61 14.87
C GLY A 70 0.28 -12.00 14.20
N ILE A 71 -0.59 -11.07 13.78
CA ILE A 71 -1.94 -11.42 13.31
C ILE A 71 -1.98 -11.66 11.80
N LEU A 72 -1.75 -10.63 11.00
CA LEU A 72 -1.78 -10.69 9.53
C LEU A 72 -0.41 -10.27 8.98
N ARG A 73 0.19 -11.11 8.15
CA ARG A 73 1.45 -10.79 7.48
C ARG A 73 1.22 -9.86 6.28
N ARG A 74 2.07 -8.85 6.12
CA ARG A 74 2.01 -7.86 5.04
C ARG A 74 2.31 -8.45 3.66
N ASP A 75 3.22 -9.43 3.60
CA ASP A 75 3.66 -10.07 2.36
C ASP A 75 2.65 -11.07 1.79
N TRP A 76 1.69 -11.54 2.59
CA TRP A 76 0.78 -12.62 2.18
C TRP A 76 -0.24 -12.20 1.11
N PRO A 77 -0.91 -11.03 1.20
CA PRO A 77 -1.71 -10.51 0.09
C PRO A 77 -0.88 -10.29 -1.18
N SER A 78 0.25 -9.59 -1.07
CA SER A 78 1.17 -9.29 -2.19
C SER A 78 1.68 -10.54 -2.89
N LYS A 79 1.79 -11.67 -2.18
CA LYS A 79 2.10 -12.97 -2.77
C LYS A 79 1.18 -13.31 -3.96
N TYR A 80 -0.13 -13.06 -3.85
CA TYR A 80 -1.10 -13.41 -4.89
C TYR A 80 -1.43 -12.26 -5.84
N LEU A 81 -1.05 -11.04 -5.48
CA LEU A 81 -1.19 -9.87 -6.35
C LEU A 81 -0.02 -9.72 -7.32
N ASP A 82 1.19 -10.08 -6.88
CA ASP A 82 2.41 -9.75 -7.63
C ASP A 82 3.31 -10.93 -7.98
N ARG A 83 3.31 -11.99 -7.17
CA ARG A 83 4.36 -13.03 -7.23
C ARG A 83 3.86 -14.38 -7.75
N VAL A 84 2.69 -14.83 -7.30
CA VAL A 84 2.14 -16.16 -7.61
C VAL A 84 0.95 -15.99 -8.55
N PRO A 85 1.12 -16.24 -9.86
CA PRO A 85 0.03 -16.10 -10.81
C PRO A 85 -1.00 -17.22 -10.60
N ALA A 86 -2.28 -16.91 -10.84
CA ALA A 86 -3.32 -17.94 -10.90
C ALA A 86 -3.15 -18.84 -12.13
N LEU A 87 -2.65 -18.26 -13.22
CA LEU A 87 -2.46 -18.90 -14.52
C LEU A 87 -1.16 -18.45 -15.19
N ILE A 88 -0.44 -19.39 -15.80
CA ILE A 88 0.64 -19.11 -16.75
C ILE A 88 0.18 -19.53 -18.14
N VAL A 89 0.19 -18.58 -19.09
CA VAL A 89 -0.23 -18.75 -20.48
C VAL A 89 1.00 -18.65 -21.37
N LEU A 90 1.29 -19.72 -22.11
CA LEU A 90 2.39 -19.78 -23.07
C LEU A 90 1.82 -19.55 -24.48
N PHE A 91 2.37 -18.58 -25.21
CA PHE A 91 2.08 -18.35 -26.61
C PHE A 91 3.14 -19.05 -27.46
N LEU A 92 2.71 -19.74 -28.50
CA LEU A 92 3.56 -20.46 -29.43
C LEU A 92 3.13 -20.10 -30.85
N ASP A 93 4.09 -19.64 -31.65
CA ASP A 93 3.88 -19.43 -33.08
C ASP A 93 4.04 -20.76 -33.82
N LEU A 94 2.90 -21.34 -34.19
CA LEU A 94 2.81 -22.60 -34.90
C LEU A 94 2.23 -22.38 -36.29
N ASP A 95 3.06 -22.62 -37.30
CA ASP A 95 2.61 -22.78 -38.68
C ASP A 95 2.40 -24.27 -38.94
N TRP A 96 1.16 -24.67 -39.22
CA TRP A 96 0.79 -26.08 -39.45
C TRP A 96 1.50 -26.69 -40.66
N ASP A 97 1.91 -25.86 -41.62
CA ASP A 97 2.61 -26.26 -42.85
C ASP A 97 4.14 -26.13 -42.74
N HIS A 98 4.67 -25.94 -41.53
CA HIS A 98 6.11 -25.75 -41.33
C HIS A 98 6.90 -27.04 -41.64
N ALA A 99 7.93 -26.94 -42.48
CA ALA A 99 8.77 -28.07 -42.88
C ALA A 99 9.37 -28.85 -41.69
N SER A 100 9.67 -28.16 -40.59
CA SER A 100 10.17 -28.73 -39.32
C SER A 100 9.08 -28.86 -38.24
N TRP A 101 7.86 -29.27 -38.58
CA TRP A 101 6.75 -29.38 -37.61
C TRP A 101 7.08 -30.26 -36.39
N SER A 102 7.77 -31.39 -36.60
CA SER A 102 8.18 -32.30 -35.53
C SER A 102 9.09 -31.62 -34.50
N GLU A 103 10.03 -30.81 -34.96
CA GLU A 103 10.96 -30.06 -34.11
C GLU A 103 10.23 -28.98 -33.30
N LYS A 104 9.37 -28.18 -33.94
CA LYS A 104 8.55 -27.16 -33.26
C LYS A 104 7.63 -27.78 -32.20
N LYS A 105 7.09 -28.98 -32.47
CA LYS A 105 6.30 -29.73 -31.49
C LYS A 105 7.15 -30.13 -30.28
N THR A 106 8.34 -30.71 -30.49
CA THR A 106 9.24 -31.09 -29.41
C THR A 106 9.72 -29.89 -28.60
N GLU A 107 9.97 -28.75 -29.25
CA GLU A 107 10.30 -27.48 -28.61
C GLU A 107 9.16 -27.00 -27.69
N ALA A 108 7.91 -27.05 -28.17
CA ALA A 108 6.73 -26.70 -27.39
C ALA A 108 6.56 -27.60 -26.16
N GLU A 109 6.73 -28.91 -26.32
CA GLU A 109 6.68 -29.89 -25.23
C GLU A 109 7.77 -29.63 -24.19
N SER A 110 8.99 -29.35 -24.63
CA SER A 110 10.13 -29.00 -23.75
C SER A 110 9.88 -27.71 -22.96
N LYS A 111 9.41 -26.64 -23.62
CA LYS A 111 9.04 -25.38 -22.97
C LYS A 111 7.96 -25.59 -21.90
N CYS A 112 6.96 -26.40 -22.19
CA CYS A 112 5.91 -26.73 -21.23
C CYS A 112 6.43 -27.55 -20.05
N ALA A 113 7.31 -28.53 -20.29
CA ALA A 113 7.93 -29.33 -19.23
C ALA A 113 8.80 -28.47 -18.30
N SER A 114 9.59 -27.57 -18.88
CA SER A 114 10.41 -26.60 -18.13
C SER A 114 9.55 -25.70 -17.24
N LEU A 115 8.52 -25.07 -17.83
CA LEU A 115 7.59 -24.21 -17.07
C LEU A 115 6.87 -24.95 -15.94
N ARG A 116 6.51 -26.23 -16.14
CA ARG A 116 5.93 -27.07 -15.08
C ARG A 116 6.93 -27.36 -13.96
N SER A 117 8.20 -27.59 -14.29
CA SER A 117 9.23 -27.81 -13.27
C SER A 117 9.48 -26.54 -12.46
N SER A 118 9.45 -25.37 -13.11
CA SER A 118 9.64 -24.08 -12.44
C SER A 118 8.41 -23.66 -11.63
N ALA A 119 7.19 -24.02 -12.07
CA ALA A 119 5.93 -23.72 -11.39
C ALA A 119 5.74 -24.54 -10.10
N THR A 120 6.51 -24.24 -9.06
CA THR A 120 6.33 -24.83 -7.74
C THR A 120 5.15 -24.19 -6.99
N HIS A 121 4.27 -25.03 -6.45
CA HIS A 121 3.12 -24.70 -5.59
C HIS A 121 1.87 -24.07 -6.22
N GLY A 122 1.38 -24.71 -7.27
CA GLY A 122 -0.06 -24.84 -7.52
C GLY A 122 -0.70 -23.77 -8.39
N SER A 123 0.09 -22.90 -9.02
CA SER A 123 -0.36 -22.12 -10.19
C SER A 123 -0.76 -23.08 -11.31
N ARG A 124 -1.91 -22.85 -11.95
CA ARG A 124 -2.32 -23.71 -13.07
C ARG A 124 -1.52 -23.29 -14.30
N LEU A 125 -0.88 -24.24 -14.98
CA LEU A 125 -0.34 -24.00 -16.32
C LEU A 125 -1.49 -24.19 -17.31
N ALA A 126 -1.74 -23.21 -18.18
CA ALA A 126 -2.79 -23.29 -19.20
C ALA A 126 -2.45 -24.32 -20.29
N ILE A 127 -1.19 -24.73 -20.39
CA ILE A 127 -0.74 -25.69 -21.40
C ILE A 127 -0.26 -26.96 -20.69
N CYS A 128 -0.81 -28.07 -21.17
CA CYS A 128 -0.56 -29.43 -20.70
C CYS A 128 -1.37 -29.87 -19.47
N ARG A 129 -2.67 -30.04 -19.68
CA ARG A 129 -3.34 -31.35 -19.77
C ARG A 129 -4.52 -31.10 -20.70
N LEU A 130 -4.21 -30.99 -22.01
CA LEU A 130 -5.12 -30.53 -23.05
C LEU A 130 -6.43 -31.31 -23.01
N THR A 131 -7.43 -30.74 -22.35
CA THR A 131 -8.80 -30.91 -22.82
C THR A 131 -8.95 -29.98 -24.04
N PRO A 132 -9.70 -30.36 -25.08
CA PRO A 132 -9.92 -29.52 -26.27
C PRO A 132 -10.39 -28.08 -25.97
N ARG A 133 -10.87 -27.83 -24.74
CA ARG A 133 -11.29 -26.51 -24.22
C ARG A 133 -10.15 -25.56 -23.82
N GLN A 134 -8.90 -25.99 -23.85
CA GLN A 134 -7.74 -25.21 -23.37
C GLN A 134 -6.75 -24.85 -24.49
N LEU A 135 -7.06 -25.20 -25.74
CA LEU A 135 -6.32 -24.76 -26.92
C LEU A 135 -7.08 -23.60 -27.56
N PHE A 136 -6.41 -22.46 -27.72
CA PHE A 136 -6.98 -21.30 -28.36
C PHE A 136 -6.12 -20.95 -29.58
N VAL A 137 -6.77 -20.80 -30.73
CA VAL A 137 -6.13 -20.34 -31.97
C VAL A 137 -6.47 -18.87 -32.13
N VAL A 138 -5.44 -18.04 -32.22
CA VAL A 138 -5.57 -16.60 -32.47
C VAL A 138 -5.11 -16.35 -33.89
N PRO A 139 -5.97 -15.88 -34.81
CA PRO A 139 -5.52 -15.47 -36.13
C PRO A 139 -4.65 -14.21 -35.99
N MET A 140 -3.54 -14.17 -36.72
CA MET A 140 -2.61 -13.05 -36.71
C MET A 140 -3.03 -11.87 -37.61
N LEU A 141 -4.15 -12.01 -38.32
CA LEU A 141 -4.70 -11.02 -39.25
C LEU A 141 -6.14 -10.66 -38.84
N GLY A 142 -6.46 -9.36 -38.85
CA GLY A 142 -7.81 -8.84 -38.56
C GLY A 142 -7.96 -8.24 -37.16
N ASP A 143 -9.21 -8.03 -36.75
CA ASP A 143 -9.54 -7.46 -35.44
C ASP A 143 -9.29 -8.47 -34.31
N LEU A 144 -8.24 -8.23 -33.52
CA LEU A 144 -7.85 -9.05 -32.38
C LEU A 144 -8.75 -8.86 -31.15
N ALA A 145 -9.56 -7.80 -31.10
CA ALA A 145 -10.32 -7.44 -29.89
C ALA A 145 -11.29 -8.54 -29.46
N GLY A 146 -12.02 -9.14 -30.42
CA GLY A 146 -12.95 -10.24 -30.15
C GLY A 146 -12.25 -11.51 -29.67
N TYR A 147 -11.05 -11.80 -30.18
CA TYR A 147 -10.25 -12.97 -29.75
C TYR A 147 -9.65 -12.76 -28.37
N VAL A 148 -9.09 -11.58 -28.12
CA VAL A 148 -8.55 -11.20 -26.81
C VAL A 148 -9.64 -11.25 -25.74
N SER A 149 -10.85 -10.75 -26.02
CA SER A 149 -11.97 -10.85 -25.09
C SER A 149 -12.34 -12.29 -24.73
N LYS A 150 -12.35 -13.20 -25.71
CA LYS A 150 -12.56 -14.64 -25.49
C LYS A 150 -11.43 -15.28 -24.67
N LEU A 151 -10.18 -14.91 -24.95
CA LEU A 151 -9.02 -15.36 -24.19
C LEU A 151 -9.07 -14.89 -22.74
N GLU A 152 -9.34 -13.61 -22.49
CA GLU A 152 -9.48 -13.07 -21.14
C GLU A 152 -10.59 -13.79 -20.36
N SER A 153 -11.71 -14.08 -21.01
CA SER A 153 -12.80 -14.87 -20.41
C SER A 153 -12.35 -16.28 -20.04
N ALA A 154 -11.59 -16.95 -20.92
CA ALA A 154 -11.02 -18.26 -20.63
C ALA A 154 -9.97 -18.21 -19.50
N PHE A 155 -9.12 -17.19 -19.49
CA PHE A 155 -8.12 -17.01 -18.43
C PHE A 155 -8.80 -16.83 -17.08
N HIS A 156 -9.85 -16.02 -17.05
CA HIS A 156 -10.69 -15.82 -15.87
C HIS A 156 -11.27 -17.15 -15.37
N GLU A 157 -11.92 -17.93 -16.23
CA GLU A 157 -12.51 -19.24 -15.89
C GLU A 157 -11.47 -20.22 -15.32
N LEU A 158 -10.28 -20.30 -15.93
CA LEU A 158 -9.21 -21.15 -15.45
C LEU A 158 -8.66 -20.69 -14.09
N ALA A 159 -8.54 -19.37 -13.88
CA ALA A 159 -8.15 -18.76 -12.62
C ALA A 159 -9.17 -19.06 -11.49
N GLN A 160 -10.46 -19.15 -11.80
CA GLN A 160 -11.49 -19.53 -10.82
C GLN A 160 -11.16 -20.84 -10.10
N GLY A 161 -10.76 -21.84 -10.87
CA GLY A 161 -10.43 -23.16 -10.31
C GLY A 161 -9.15 -23.15 -9.46
N PHE A 162 -8.17 -22.30 -9.78
CA PHE A 162 -6.98 -22.10 -8.94
C PHE A 162 -7.38 -21.57 -7.56
N TYR A 163 -8.15 -20.49 -7.52
CA TYR A 163 -8.58 -19.87 -6.26
C TYR A 163 -9.52 -20.80 -5.46
N GLN A 164 -10.40 -21.55 -6.13
CA GLN A 164 -11.25 -22.55 -5.48
C GLN A 164 -10.42 -23.66 -4.79
N GLN A 165 -9.32 -24.12 -5.41
CA GLN A 165 -8.42 -25.07 -4.78
C GLN A 165 -7.69 -24.45 -3.57
N LYS A 166 -7.22 -23.20 -3.68
CA LYS A 166 -6.59 -22.49 -2.56
C LYS A 166 -7.55 -22.29 -1.38
N LEU A 167 -8.82 -21.97 -1.63
CA LEU A 167 -9.85 -21.91 -0.58
C LEU A 167 -9.99 -23.24 0.15
N LYS A 168 -10.08 -24.37 -0.56
CA LYS A 168 -10.12 -25.71 0.05
C LYS A 168 -8.87 -25.98 0.91
N THR A 169 -7.68 -25.66 0.39
CA THR A 169 -6.42 -25.83 1.15
C THR A 169 -6.36 -24.96 2.40
N ILE A 170 -6.89 -23.73 2.38
CA ILE A 170 -6.92 -22.85 3.55
C ILE A 170 -7.92 -23.38 4.59
N ARG A 171 -9.11 -23.84 4.17
CA ARG A 171 -10.13 -24.41 5.08
C ARG A 171 -9.68 -25.71 5.75
N ALA A 172 -8.94 -26.55 5.03
CA ALA A 172 -8.48 -27.84 5.55
C ALA A 172 -7.36 -27.72 6.61
N ARG A 173 -6.78 -26.54 6.81
CA ARG A 173 -5.77 -26.33 7.87
C ARG A 173 -6.45 -26.35 9.22
N SER A 174 -6.05 -27.29 10.08
CA SER A 174 -6.45 -27.29 11.49
C SER A 174 -5.86 -26.08 12.20
N ILE A 175 -6.67 -25.47 13.07
CA ILE A 175 -6.27 -24.33 13.89
C ILE A 175 -6.57 -24.67 15.34
N PRO A 176 -5.60 -24.49 16.26
CA PRO A 176 -5.88 -24.60 17.68
C PRO A 176 -6.96 -23.58 18.09
N ASN A 177 -8.05 -24.05 18.70
CA ASN A 177 -9.17 -23.20 19.13
C ASN A 177 -8.75 -22.09 20.11
N ASN A 178 -7.63 -22.25 20.82
CA ASN A 178 -7.11 -21.27 21.78
C ASN A 178 -6.32 -20.10 21.15
N SER A 179 -6.50 -19.83 19.85
CA SER A 179 -5.71 -18.81 19.15
C SER A 179 -6.55 -17.91 18.23
N PRO A 180 -7.23 -16.89 18.79
CA PRO A 180 -8.04 -15.92 18.04
C PRO A 180 -7.29 -15.32 16.83
N ALA A 181 -6.00 -15.05 16.97
CA ALA A 181 -5.14 -14.57 15.88
C ALA A 181 -5.05 -15.53 14.68
N LEU A 182 -4.98 -16.83 14.91
CA LEU A 182 -4.91 -17.81 13.82
C LEU A 182 -6.26 -17.94 13.11
N VAL A 183 -7.36 -17.90 13.88
CA VAL A 183 -8.73 -17.95 13.36
C VAL A 183 -9.02 -16.71 12.50
N VAL A 184 -8.77 -15.51 13.01
CA VAL A 184 -8.90 -14.23 12.27
C VAL A 184 -8.07 -14.28 10.98
N ARG A 185 -6.82 -14.78 11.06
CA ARG A 185 -5.97 -14.92 9.88
C ARG A 185 -6.55 -15.87 8.84
N GLN A 186 -7.08 -17.01 9.24
CA GLN A 186 -7.68 -17.96 8.29
C GLN A 186 -8.90 -17.35 7.61
N LEU A 187 -9.79 -16.74 8.39
CA LEU A 187 -11.00 -16.10 7.88
C LEU A 187 -10.67 -14.95 6.92
N PHE A 188 -9.70 -14.10 7.26
CA PHE A 188 -9.20 -13.06 6.36
C PHE A 188 -8.70 -13.65 5.04
N LYS A 189 -7.88 -14.71 5.09
CA LYS A 189 -7.34 -15.36 3.89
C LYS A 189 -8.44 -15.96 3.02
N LEU A 190 -9.50 -16.51 3.62
CA LEU A 190 -10.64 -17.02 2.88
C LEU A 190 -11.40 -15.89 2.18
N ALA A 191 -11.67 -14.79 2.89
CA ALA A 191 -12.34 -13.63 2.32
C ALA A 191 -11.54 -13.02 1.16
N PHE A 192 -10.23 -12.80 1.36
CA PHE A 192 -9.35 -12.22 0.35
C PHE A 192 -9.21 -13.08 -0.91
N ILE A 193 -9.11 -14.41 -0.76
CA ILE A 193 -9.06 -15.30 -1.93
C ILE A 193 -10.41 -15.36 -2.65
N SER A 194 -11.54 -15.30 -1.94
CA SER A 194 -12.85 -15.17 -2.57
C SER A 194 -12.98 -13.86 -3.35
N GLU A 195 -12.43 -12.77 -2.82
CA GLU A 195 -12.43 -11.48 -3.52
C GLU A 195 -11.54 -11.50 -4.78
N LEU A 196 -10.33 -12.05 -4.69
CA LEU A 196 -9.46 -12.31 -5.86
C LEU A 196 -10.14 -13.19 -6.90
N ARG A 197 -10.93 -14.17 -6.44
CA ARG A 197 -11.76 -15.02 -7.29
C ARG A 197 -12.89 -14.24 -7.99
N GLN A 198 -13.15 -12.99 -7.60
CA GLN A 198 -14.26 -12.17 -8.08
C GLN A 198 -15.63 -12.62 -7.55
N ASP A 199 -15.64 -13.38 -6.46
CA ASP A 199 -16.84 -13.80 -5.74
C ASP A 199 -17.03 -12.90 -4.51
N THR A 200 -17.42 -11.65 -4.78
CA THR A 200 -17.49 -10.57 -3.79
C THR A 200 -18.60 -10.78 -2.76
N HIS A 201 -19.68 -11.49 -3.10
CA HIS A 201 -20.73 -11.85 -2.16
C HIS A 201 -20.29 -12.94 -1.16
N THR A 202 -19.41 -13.86 -1.57
CA THR A 202 -18.85 -14.89 -0.67
C THR A 202 -17.61 -14.42 0.08
N ALA A 203 -17.01 -13.28 -0.30
CA ALA A 203 -15.87 -12.65 0.37
C ALA A 203 -16.26 -12.05 1.74
N ASN A 204 -16.52 -12.93 2.71
CA ASN A 204 -17.08 -12.54 4.00
C ASN A 204 -16.00 -12.15 5.03
N TYR A 205 -15.56 -10.89 4.97
CA TYR A 205 -14.70 -10.29 5.99
C TYR A 205 -15.39 -10.11 7.35
N ARG A 206 -16.72 -10.09 7.39
CA ARG A 206 -17.49 -9.91 8.63
C ARG A 206 -17.25 -11.04 9.63
N LEU A 207 -17.02 -12.28 9.19
CA LEU A 207 -16.66 -13.37 10.11
C LEU A 207 -15.37 -13.09 10.89
N ALA A 208 -14.32 -12.63 10.20
CA ALA A 208 -13.06 -12.27 10.86
C ALA A 208 -13.25 -11.08 11.82
N TYR A 209 -14.08 -10.11 11.40
CA TYR A 209 -14.41 -8.93 12.20
C TYR A 209 -15.14 -9.29 13.51
N GLU A 210 -16.15 -10.16 13.44
CA GLU A 210 -16.88 -10.61 14.63
C GLU A 210 -15.95 -11.41 15.56
N GLN A 211 -15.02 -12.22 15.04
CA GLN A 211 -14.01 -12.89 15.87
C GLN A 211 -13.11 -11.90 16.63
N CYS A 212 -12.69 -10.80 15.98
CA CYS A 212 -11.94 -9.74 16.65
C CYS A 212 -12.77 -9.04 17.74
N LYS A 213 -14.07 -8.86 17.51
CA LYS A 213 -15.01 -8.23 18.45
C LYS A 213 -15.28 -9.12 19.67
N ASP A 214 -15.61 -10.39 19.45
CA ASP A 214 -16.01 -11.32 20.51
C ASP A 214 -14.85 -11.69 21.44
N HIS A 215 -13.62 -11.64 20.95
CA HIS A 215 -12.41 -12.02 21.71
C HIS A 215 -11.55 -10.81 22.11
N MET A 216 -12.12 -9.61 22.22
CA MET A 216 -11.38 -8.37 22.49
C MET A 216 -10.48 -8.44 23.74
N GLU A 217 -10.91 -9.16 24.79
CA GLU A 217 -10.17 -9.31 26.05
C GLU A 217 -9.05 -10.35 25.99
N SER A 218 -9.06 -11.24 24.99
CA SER A 218 -8.06 -12.30 24.83
C SER A 218 -6.73 -11.80 24.22
N TRP A 219 -6.72 -10.57 23.72
CA TRP A 219 -5.56 -9.97 23.08
C TRP A 219 -4.63 -9.36 24.11
N ASP A 220 -3.35 -9.69 23.99
CA ASP A 220 -2.31 -9.10 24.83
C ASP A 220 -2.26 -7.58 24.60
N GLY A 221 -2.07 -6.79 25.66
CA GLY A 221 -1.97 -5.33 25.58
C GLY A 221 -0.82 -4.87 24.68
N VAL A 222 0.16 -5.74 24.43
CA VAL A 222 1.29 -5.54 23.51
C VAL A 222 0.87 -5.69 22.03
N ASP A 223 -0.06 -6.59 21.75
CA ASP A 223 -0.52 -6.92 20.39
C ASP A 223 -1.77 -6.10 19.98
N ILE A 224 -2.25 -5.23 20.88
CA ILE A 224 -3.44 -4.39 20.67
C ILE A 224 -3.33 -3.51 19.42
N PHE A 225 -2.12 -3.12 19.03
CA PHE A 225 -1.86 -2.30 17.84
C PHE A 225 -2.00 -3.09 16.54
N GLU A 226 -1.47 -4.31 16.51
CA GLU A 226 -1.71 -5.23 15.40
C GLU A 226 -3.20 -5.54 15.29
N TRP A 227 -3.85 -5.83 16.42
CA TRP A 227 -5.28 -6.11 16.46
C TRP A 227 -6.11 -4.93 15.94
N ARG A 228 -5.82 -3.71 16.41
CA ARG A 228 -6.53 -2.49 15.99
C ARG A 228 -6.34 -2.21 14.50
N THR A 229 -5.12 -2.41 13.98
CA THR A 229 -4.82 -2.29 12.55
C THR A 229 -5.63 -3.31 11.74
N VAL A 230 -5.64 -4.58 12.16
CA VAL A 230 -6.40 -5.65 11.49
C VAL A 230 -7.91 -5.39 11.53
N VAL A 231 -8.45 -4.94 12.66
CA VAL A 231 -9.86 -4.58 12.82
C VAL A 231 -10.23 -3.42 11.89
N GLY A 232 -9.35 -2.42 11.77
CA GLY A 232 -9.51 -1.32 10.83
C GLY A 232 -9.52 -1.79 9.36
N ILE A 233 -8.59 -2.66 8.98
CA ILE A 233 -8.54 -3.26 7.63
C ILE A 233 -9.82 -4.05 7.33
N LEU A 234 -10.29 -4.86 8.28
CA LEU A 234 -11.51 -5.64 8.12
C LEU A 234 -12.73 -4.73 7.92
N ASN A 235 -12.84 -3.66 8.72
CA ASN A 235 -13.92 -2.70 8.58
C ASN A 235 -13.88 -1.98 7.22
N TYR A 236 -12.69 -1.56 6.79
CA TYR A 236 -12.46 -0.97 5.47
C TYR A 236 -12.98 -1.88 4.35
N LYS A 237 -12.55 -3.16 4.33
CA LYS A 237 -12.98 -4.11 3.29
C LYS A 237 -14.48 -4.41 3.33
N ILE A 238 -15.10 -4.47 4.52
CA ILE A 238 -16.56 -4.65 4.63
C ILE A 238 -17.28 -3.44 4.01
N CYS A 239 -16.86 -2.22 4.35
CA CYS A 239 -17.49 -1.01 3.82
C CYS A 239 -17.28 -0.87 2.31
N GLU A 240 -16.07 -1.16 1.82
CA GLU A 240 -15.74 -1.15 0.39
C GLU A 240 -16.61 -2.14 -0.40
N LEU A 241 -16.80 -3.37 0.09
CA LEU A 241 -17.69 -4.34 -0.55
C LEU A 241 -19.15 -3.88 -0.51
N CYS A 242 -19.62 -3.31 0.60
CA CYS A 242 -20.96 -2.72 0.65
C CYS A 242 -21.13 -1.63 -0.41
N PHE A 243 -20.17 -0.71 -0.56
CA PHE A 243 -20.23 0.30 -1.62
C PHE A 243 -20.20 -0.31 -3.02
N LEU A 244 -19.36 -1.32 -3.25
CA LEU A 244 -19.31 -2.05 -4.53
C LEU A 244 -20.65 -2.68 -4.89
N HIS A 245 -21.42 -3.13 -3.90
CA HIS A 245 -22.75 -3.73 -4.08
C HIS A 245 -23.89 -2.71 -4.03
N ASN A 246 -23.60 -1.40 -4.12
CA ASN A 246 -24.58 -0.31 -3.99
C ASN A 246 -25.36 -0.32 -2.65
N MET A 247 -24.77 -0.91 -1.62
CA MET A 247 -25.31 -1.07 -0.26
C MET A 247 -24.76 0.03 0.68
N ALA A 248 -24.99 1.30 0.32
CA ALA A 248 -24.44 2.45 1.05
C ALA A 248 -24.96 2.54 2.50
N VAL A 249 -26.23 2.18 2.72
CA VAL A 249 -26.85 2.21 4.06
C VAL A 249 -26.21 1.15 4.95
N GLU A 250 -25.94 -0.05 4.43
CA GLU A 250 -25.22 -1.09 5.17
C GLU A 250 -23.79 -0.66 5.51
N ALA A 251 -23.08 0.01 4.58
CA ALA A 251 -21.74 0.53 4.84
C ALA A 251 -21.74 1.55 6.00
N ILE A 252 -22.71 2.47 6.01
CA ILE A 252 -22.87 3.49 7.06
C ILE A 252 -23.24 2.85 8.40
N ASN A 253 -24.15 1.88 8.40
CA ASN A 253 -24.52 1.16 9.62
C ASN A 253 -23.35 0.34 10.16
N GLN A 254 -22.55 -0.28 9.28
CA GLN A 254 -21.31 -0.94 9.65
C GLN A 254 -20.33 0.04 10.30
N MET A 255 -20.15 1.24 9.72
CA MET A 255 -19.27 2.26 10.29
C MET A 255 -19.74 2.78 11.64
N ARG A 256 -21.05 3.06 11.80
CA ARG A 256 -21.62 3.45 13.10
C ARG A 256 -21.41 2.37 14.16
N ARG A 257 -21.62 1.10 13.80
CA ARG A 257 -21.36 -0.04 14.69
C ARG A 257 -19.88 -0.15 15.04
N HIS A 258 -18.99 0.07 14.07
CA HIS A 258 -17.54 0.08 14.29
C HIS A 258 -17.11 1.16 15.29
N GLN A 259 -17.64 2.37 15.13
CA GLN A 259 -17.42 3.48 16.05
C GLN A 259 -17.91 3.13 17.47
N ALA A 260 -19.14 2.64 17.60
CA ALA A 260 -19.74 2.33 18.90
C ALA A 260 -18.96 1.25 19.68
N ILE A 261 -18.40 0.27 18.98
CA ILE A 261 -17.69 -0.85 19.60
C ILE A 261 -16.23 -0.49 19.90
N PHE A 262 -15.51 0.04 18.90
CA PHE A 262 -14.05 0.09 18.95
C PHE A 262 -13.46 1.45 19.32
N PHE A 263 -14.20 2.55 19.13
CA PHE A 263 -13.63 3.88 19.41
C PHE A 263 -13.49 4.15 20.92
N ALA A 264 -14.31 3.49 21.72
CA ALA A 264 -14.22 3.43 23.18
C ALA A 264 -13.58 2.12 23.67
N GLY A 265 -12.93 1.38 22.77
CA GLY A 265 -12.26 0.12 23.09
C GLY A 265 -11.00 0.30 23.95
N PRO A 266 -10.31 -0.79 24.30
CA PRO A 266 -9.12 -0.73 25.13
C PRO A 266 -8.05 0.12 24.45
N THR A 267 -7.49 1.09 25.18
CA THR A 267 -6.41 1.96 24.69
C THR A 267 -5.10 1.18 24.54
N GLY A 268 -4.86 0.25 25.46
CA GLY A 268 -3.55 -0.37 25.69
C GLY A 268 -2.79 0.39 26.78
N ILE A 269 -1.71 -0.22 27.26
CA ILE A 269 -0.85 0.33 28.33
C ILE A 269 0.53 0.77 27.81
N TYR A 270 0.88 0.32 26.61
CA TYR A 270 2.21 0.48 26.03
C TYR A 270 2.16 1.52 24.89
N PRO A 271 3.15 2.43 24.76
CA PRO A 271 4.34 2.59 25.60
C PRO A 271 4.08 3.32 26.93
N SER A 272 3.00 4.09 26.98
CA SER A 272 2.40 4.60 28.20
C SER A 272 0.89 4.72 28.00
N PRO A 273 0.07 4.74 29.06
CA PRO A 273 -1.38 4.91 28.92
C PRO A 273 -1.76 6.17 28.15
N GLN A 274 -1.01 7.26 28.33
CA GLN A 274 -1.24 8.52 27.63
C GLN A 274 -0.95 8.42 26.12
N LEU A 275 0.18 7.80 25.74
CA LEU A 275 0.49 7.56 24.32
C LEU A 275 -0.52 6.62 23.68
N ALA A 276 -0.84 5.52 24.36
CA ALA A 276 -1.77 4.51 23.87
C ALA A 276 -3.15 5.11 23.62
N ASN A 277 -3.61 6.03 24.48
CA ASN A 277 -4.85 6.79 24.26
C ASN A 277 -4.75 7.73 23.05
N ILE A 278 -3.66 8.47 22.89
CA ILE A 278 -3.44 9.32 21.71
C ILE A 278 -3.48 8.48 20.43
N GLU A 279 -2.84 7.32 20.41
CA GLU A 279 -2.81 6.42 19.26
C GLU A 279 -4.20 5.82 18.95
N LEU A 280 -4.98 5.46 19.96
CA LEU A 280 -6.38 5.05 19.76
C LEU A 280 -7.19 6.16 19.09
N GLN A 281 -7.06 7.40 19.58
CA GLN A 281 -7.81 8.53 19.03
C GLN A 281 -7.35 8.92 17.61
N LEU A 282 -6.05 8.79 17.31
CA LEU A 282 -5.53 8.92 15.94
C LEU A 282 -6.14 7.86 15.02
N TRP A 283 -6.22 6.61 15.49
CA TRP A 283 -6.85 5.53 14.76
C TRP A 283 -8.33 5.80 14.50
N ASN A 284 -9.09 6.25 15.52
CA ASN A 284 -10.49 6.65 15.37
C ASN A 284 -10.69 7.70 14.27
N ALA A 285 -9.85 8.74 14.27
CA ALA A 285 -9.88 9.80 13.26
C ALA A 285 -9.59 9.24 11.86
N LYS A 286 -8.54 8.40 11.73
CA LYS A 286 -8.13 7.79 10.46
C LYS A 286 -9.19 6.83 9.91
N GLN A 287 -9.86 6.04 10.74
CA GLN A 287 -10.99 5.19 10.33
C GLN A 287 -12.11 6.04 9.69
N CYS A 288 -12.49 7.16 10.32
CA CYS A 288 -13.51 8.06 9.79
C CYS A 288 -13.10 8.66 8.45
N TRP A 289 -11.83 9.05 8.32
CA TRP A 289 -11.28 9.60 7.09
C TRP A 289 -11.28 8.57 5.95
N HIS A 290 -10.77 7.35 6.17
CA HIS A 290 -10.76 6.30 5.15
C HIS A 290 -12.17 5.93 4.69
N PHE A 291 -13.13 5.84 5.61
CA PHE A 291 -14.52 5.58 5.23
C PHE A 291 -15.08 6.69 4.34
N ALA A 292 -14.76 7.96 4.64
CA ALA A 292 -15.19 9.07 3.81
C ALA A 292 -14.56 9.01 2.40
N GLN A 293 -13.29 8.67 2.28
CA GLN A 293 -12.64 8.47 0.99
C GLN A 293 -13.27 7.34 0.18
N LEU A 294 -13.52 6.20 0.83
CA LEU A 294 -14.21 5.06 0.20
C LEU A 294 -15.59 5.49 -0.31
N PHE A 295 -16.32 6.27 0.48
CA PHE A 295 -17.65 6.74 0.11
C PHE A 295 -17.56 7.75 -1.05
N GLU A 296 -16.63 8.69 -1.02
CA GLU A 296 -16.38 9.63 -2.12
C GLU A 296 -16.04 8.88 -3.43
N GLN A 297 -15.13 7.92 -3.35
CA GLN A 297 -14.76 7.08 -4.49
C GLN A 297 -15.97 6.29 -5.02
N ALA A 298 -16.82 5.77 -4.15
CA ALA A 298 -18.04 5.06 -4.55
C ALA A 298 -19.01 5.98 -5.29
N VAL A 299 -19.19 7.22 -4.82
CA VAL A 299 -20.02 8.25 -5.49
C VAL A 299 -19.45 8.59 -6.86
N VAL A 300 -18.13 8.79 -6.97
CA VAL A 300 -17.45 9.02 -8.27
C VAL A 300 -17.65 7.82 -9.21
N ASN A 301 -17.70 6.60 -8.68
CA ASN A 301 -17.95 5.37 -9.43
C ASN A 301 -19.45 5.11 -9.73
N GLY A 302 -20.33 6.08 -9.49
CA GLY A 302 -21.74 6.01 -9.90
C GLY A 302 -22.71 5.56 -8.81
N LEU A 303 -22.29 5.49 -7.54
CA LEU A 303 -23.22 5.31 -6.43
C LEU A 303 -24.16 6.52 -6.33
N THR A 304 -25.47 6.27 -6.34
CA THR A 304 -26.48 7.33 -6.23
C THR A 304 -26.32 8.09 -4.91
N ALA A 305 -25.93 9.36 -5.01
CA ALA A 305 -25.80 10.23 -3.85
C ALA A 305 -27.18 10.50 -3.23
N LEU A 306 -27.30 10.29 -1.92
CA LEU A 306 -28.48 10.67 -1.14
C LEU A 306 -28.12 11.94 -0.35
N ALA A 307 -28.97 12.96 -0.37
CA ALA A 307 -28.69 14.25 0.28
C ALA A 307 -28.37 14.12 1.79
N THR A 308 -28.95 13.12 2.46
CA THR A 308 -28.74 12.83 3.88
C THR A 308 -27.51 11.96 4.16
N LEU A 309 -26.91 11.34 3.14
CA LEU A 309 -25.78 10.43 3.25
C LEU A 309 -24.63 10.97 2.40
N ASN A 310 -23.74 11.74 3.04
CA ASN A 310 -22.60 12.33 2.34
C ASN A 310 -21.27 12.06 3.09
N PRO A 311 -20.15 11.92 2.34
CA PRO A 311 -18.82 11.75 2.92
C PRO A 311 -18.40 12.89 3.86
N GLY A 312 -18.92 14.11 3.63
CA GLY A 312 -18.58 15.32 4.39
C GLY A 312 -18.83 15.21 5.89
N THR A 313 -19.90 14.52 6.30
CA THR A 313 -20.16 14.25 7.73
C THR A 313 -19.04 13.47 8.40
N HIS A 314 -18.49 12.47 7.71
CA HIS A 314 -17.39 11.63 8.22
C HIS A 314 -16.04 12.35 8.16
N LEU A 315 -15.82 13.20 7.15
CA LEU A 315 -14.65 14.10 7.10
C LEU A 315 -14.66 15.11 8.25
N GLY A 316 -15.83 15.71 8.53
CA GLY A 316 -15.99 16.63 9.65
C GLY A 316 -15.72 15.95 10.99
N LEU A 317 -16.23 14.72 11.18
CA LEU A 317 -15.93 13.92 12.36
C LEU A 317 -14.42 13.61 12.48
N ALA A 318 -13.79 13.17 11.39
CA ALA A 318 -12.35 12.90 11.36
C ALA A 318 -11.53 14.15 11.74
N ALA A 319 -11.87 15.31 11.17
CA ALA A 319 -11.22 16.58 11.49
C ALA A 319 -11.38 16.96 12.97
N SER A 320 -12.59 16.78 13.53
CA SER A 320 -12.84 17.07 14.95
C SER A 320 -12.02 16.17 15.89
N LEU A 321 -11.91 14.88 15.56
CA LEU A 321 -11.08 13.91 16.30
C LEU A 321 -9.60 14.27 16.18
N TYR A 322 -9.09 14.56 14.98
CA TYR A 322 -7.70 15.02 14.81
C TYR A 322 -7.40 16.28 15.62
N SER A 323 -8.32 17.25 15.64
CA SER A 323 -8.16 18.47 16.44
C SER A 323 -8.08 18.16 17.94
N ALA A 324 -8.95 17.28 18.46
CA ALA A 324 -8.91 16.85 19.86
C ALA A 324 -7.60 16.12 20.19
N VAL A 325 -7.15 15.24 19.30
CA VAL A 325 -5.86 14.54 19.44
C VAL A 325 -4.69 15.51 19.50
N ASN A 326 -4.66 16.52 18.63
CA ASN A 326 -3.59 17.52 18.62
C ASN A 326 -3.47 18.24 19.96
N LYS A 327 -4.59 18.53 20.62
CA LYS A 327 -4.59 19.10 21.98
C LYS A 327 -3.95 18.14 23.00
N ASN A 328 -4.26 16.85 22.93
CA ASN A 328 -3.67 15.83 23.81
C ASN A 328 -2.17 15.64 23.56
N ILE A 329 -1.73 15.65 22.30
CA ILE A 329 -0.31 15.61 21.94
C ILE A 329 0.43 16.83 22.49
N LEU A 330 -0.14 18.03 22.35
CA LEU A 330 0.45 19.25 22.89
C LEU A 330 0.54 19.22 24.42
N ALA A 331 -0.49 18.74 25.10
CA ALA A 331 -0.49 18.59 26.56
C ALA A 331 0.61 17.60 27.01
N LEU A 332 0.73 16.45 26.34
CA LEU A 332 1.75 15.47 26.64
C LEU A 332 3.18 15.99 26.44
N LYS A 333 3.41 16.75 25.36
CA LYS A 333 4.70 17.38 25.07
C LYS A 333 5.09 18.38 26.17
N LYS A 334 4.12 19.14 26.70
CA LYS A 334 4.36 20.07 27.82
C LYS A 334 4.72 19.34 29.11
N SER A 335 4.09 18.20 29.39
CA SER A 335 4.37 17.42 30.61
C SER A 335 5.66 16.62 30.54
N ASN A 336 6.15 16.30 29.33
CA ASN A 336 7.36 15.50 29.11
C ASN A 336 8.36 16.24 28.19
N PRO A 337 9.06 17.27 28.71
CA PRO A 337 10.13 17.91 27.96
C PRO A 337 11.26 16.89 27.70
N VAL A 338 11.53 16.62 26.43
CA VAL A 338 12.48 15.57 26.06
C VAL A 338 13.91 16.08 26.22
N THR A 339 14.56 15.71 27.33
CA THR A 339 15.94 16.11 27.67
C THR A 339 17.00 15.10 27.20
N LYS A 340 16.65 13.83 27.03
CA LYS A 340 17.57 12.77 26.57
C LYS A 340 17.99 13.01 25.12
N PRO A 341 19.18 12.60 24.65
CA PRO A 341 19.57 12.60 23.23
C PRO A 341 18.77 11.57 22.42
N TYR A 342 18.79 11.64 21.08
CA TYR A 342 18.08 10.65 20.26
C TYR A 342 18.82 9.31 20.30
N PRO A 343 18.11 8.18 20.43
CA PRO A 343 18.74 6.86 20.48
C PRO A 343 19.48 6.52 19.17
N VAL A 344 20.66 5.95 19.29
CA VAL A 344 21.44 5.40 18.18
C VAL A 344 21.81 3.95 18.55
N PRO A 345 21.41 2.94 17.75
CA PRO A 345 20.75 3.01 16.45
C PRO A 345 19.28 3.46 16.52
N ASP A 346 18.75 3.98 15.42
CA ASP A 346 17.36 4.45 15.34
C ASP A 346 16.36 3.28 15.50
N PRO A 347 15.51 3.27 16.55
CA PRO A 347 14.48 2.25 16.74
C PRO A 347 13.44 2.19 15.60
N MET A 348 13.31 3.26 14.82
CA MET A 348 12.38 3.37 13.68
C MET A 348 12.97 2.90 12.35
N ALA A 349 14.28 2.61 12.27
CA ALA A 349 14.99 2.34 11.03
C ALA A 349 14.36 1.20 10.20
N ASN A 350 13.75 0.22 10.86
CA ASN A 350 13.17 -0.96 10.23
C ASN A 350 11.67 -0.83 9.93
N ILE A 351 11.10 0.37 9.87
CA ILE A 351 9.64 0.54 9.62
C ILE A 351 9.17 -0.14 8.32
N GLN A 352 10.00 -0.08 7.27
CA GLN A 352 9.74 -0.74 5.98
C GLN A 352 9.89 -2.27 6.04
N ASN A 353 10.58 -2.79 7.05
CA ASN A 353 10.87 -4.22 7.23
C ASN A 353 9.87 -4.92 8.16
N THR A 354 8.78 -4.25 8.53
CA THR A 354 7.73 -4.84 9.37
C THR A 354 7.07 -6.04 8.67
N VAL A 355 6.91 -7.14 9.41
CA VAL A 355 6.40 -8.41 8.87
C VAL A 355 4.87 -8.48 8.97
N PHE A 356 4.31 -7.97 10.07
CA PHE A 356 2.86 -7.97 10.33
C PHE A 356 2.26 -6.57 10.27
N PHE A 357 0.98 -6.49 9.90
CA PHE A 357 0.23 -5.23 9.94
C PHE A 357 0.11 -4.72 11.37
N GLY A 358 0.51 -3.47 11.60
CA GLY A 358 0.52 -2.85 12.93
C GLY A 358 1.68 -3.29 13.83
N GLN A 359 2.63 -4.08 13.31
CA GLN A 359 3.83 -4.46 14.05
C GLN A 359 4.71 -3.24 14.29
N ARG A 360 5.31 -3.15 15.47
CA ARG A 360 6.22 -2.05 15.80
C ARG A 360 7.61 -2.27 15.18
N PRO A 361 8.24 -1.25 14.56
CA PRO A 361 9.53 -1.37 13.88
C PRO A 361 10.64 -1.96 14.77
N TRP A 362 10.65 -1.58 16.05
CA TRP A 362 11.61 -2.05 17.04
C TRP A 362 11.25 -3.40 17.66
N ARG A 363 10.10 -3.99 17.30
CA ARG A 363 9.67 -5.34 17.72
C ARG A 363 9.98 -6.42 16.67
N ILE A 364 10.65 -6.08 15.58
CA ILE A 364 11.03 -7.06 14.56
C ILE A 364 12.00 -8.08 15.18
N GLY A 365 11.67 -9.37 15.08
CA GLY A 365 12.45 -10.47 15.66
C GLY A 365 12.09 -10.82 17.12
N TYR A 366 11.14 -10.12 17.75
CA TYR A 366 10.69 -10.40 19.11
C TYR A 366 9.23 -10.89 19.14
N ASP A 367 8.96 -11.97 19.88
CA ASP A 367 7.61 -12.55 20.01
C ASP A 367 6.68 -11.75 20.95
N ARG A 368 7.22 -10.85 21.77
CA ARG A 368 6.51 -9.99 22.73
C ARG A 368 7.13 -8.59 22.72
N LEU A 369 7.15 -7.88 23.85
CA LEU A 369 7.90 -6.64 24.00
C LEU A 369 9.36 -6.85 23.63
N ALA A 370 9.95 -5.84 23.00
CA ALA A 370 11.39 -5.74 22.86
C ALA A 370 12.04 -5.56 24.26
N PRO A 371 13.36 -5.74 24.39
CA PRO A 371 14.08 -5.46 25.63
C PRO A 371 13.79 -4.04 26.15
N PRO A 372 13.72 -3.81 27.49
CA PRO A 372 13.30 -2.54 28.07
C PRO A 372 14.06 -1.31 27.56
N ASN A 373 15.35 -1.46 27.25
CA ASN A 373 16.18 -0.41 26.67
C ASN A 373 15.73 -0.03 25.25
N VAL A 374 15.43 -1.02 24.40
CA VAL A 374 14.95 -0.80 23.02
C VAL A 374 13.57 -0.13 23.04
N GLU A 375 12.72 -0.54 24.00
CA GLU A 375 11.41 0.05 24.20
C GLU A 375 11.51 1.51 24.70
N GLU A 376 12.40 1.80 25.66
CA GLU A 376 12.64 3.16 26.15
C GLU A 376 13.23 4.08 25.08
N ASP A 377 14.15 3.55 24.27
CA ASP A 377 14.70 4.24 23.10
C ASP A 377 13.60 4.54 22.09
N ALA A 378 12.72 3.58 21.79
CA ALA A 378 11.60 3.81 20.88
C ALA A 378 10.64 4.88 21.40
N VAL A 379 10.31 4.89 22.70
CA VAL A 379 9.51 5.97 23.31
C VAL A 379 10.18 7.31 23.15
N THR A 380 11.49 7.36 23.42
CA THR A 380 12.29 8.58 23.26
C THR A 380 12.27 9.04 21.80
N ALA A 381 12.42 8.14 20.83
CA ALA A 381 12.33 8.45 19.40
C ALA A 381 10.95 8.99 19.00
N ILE A 382 9.86 8.37 19.46
CA ILE A 382 8.47 8.81 19.18
C ILE A 382 8.22 10.22 19.74
N LEU A 383 8.69 10.49 20.95
CA LEU A 383 8.55 11.82 21.57
C LEU A 383 9.45 12.87 20.90
N LYS A 384 10.54 12.46 20.24
CA LYS A 384 11.53 13.34 19.60
C LYS A 384 11.23 13.78 18.17
N ALA A 385 10.18 13.28 17.52
CA ALA A 385 9.87 13.67 16.14
C ALA A 385 9.76 15.21 15.95
N SER A 386 9.36 15.95 16.99
CA SER A 386 9.29 17.42 17.00
C SER A 386 10.54 18.11 17.58
N VAL A 387 11.37 17.35 18.30
CA VAL A 387 12.61 17.83 18.92
C VAL A 387 13.69 18.00 17.86
N TYR A 388 13.69 17.18 16.80
CA TYR A 388 14.61 17.36 15.66
C TYR A 388 14.42 18.67 14.89
N TYR A 389 13.17 19.14 14.77
CA TYR A 389 12.89 20.48 14.24
C TYR A 389 13.52 21.56 15.12
N GLN A 390 13.41 21.39 16.44
CA GLN A 390 13.89 22.36 17.43
C GLN A 390 15.41 22.24 17.69
N SER A 391 16.03 21.09 17.38
CA SER A 391 17.45 20.81 17.58
C SER A 391 18.31 21.06 16.34
N GLY A 392 17.72 21.49 15.23
CA GLY A 392 18.43 21.82 13.99
C GLY A 392 18.82 20.64 13.09
N ASP A 393 18.42 19.39 13.41
CA ASP A 393 18.60 18.24 12.50
C ASP A 393 17.42 18.18 11.52
N LEU A 394 17.45 19.12 10.58
CA LEU A 394 16.37 19.42 9.66
C LEU A 394 16.18 18.32 8.60
N VAL A 395 17.22 17.52 8.35
CA VAL A 395 17.21 16.43 7.36
C VAL A 395 16.28 15.30 7.80
N ARG A 396 16.38 14.85 9.06
CA ARG A 396 15.49 13.80 9.60
C ARG A 396 14.06 14.31 9.80
N ALA A 397 13.92 15.57 10.22
CA ALA A 397 12.62 16.20 10.37
C ALA A 397 11.88 16.30 9.03
N LEU A 398 12.60 16.67 7.96
CA LEU A 398 12.09 16.72 6.59
C LEU A 398 11.64 15.36 6.07
N GLN A 399 12.45 14.30 6.26
CA GLN A 399 12.09 12.94 5.86
C GLN A 399 10.78 12.48 6.51
N LEU A 400 10.59 12.79 7.79
CA LEU A 400 9.37 12.44 8.52
C LEU A 400 8.15 13.26 8.05
N TRP A 401 8.29 14.56 7.81
CA TRP A 401 7.16 15.36 7.32
C TRP A 401 6.77 15.04 5.88
N VAL A 402 7.73 14.80 5.00
CA VAL A 402 7.45 14.40 3.63
C VAL A 402 6.73 13.05 3.59
N ALA A 403 7.13 12.09 4.45
CA ALA A 403 6.40 10.83 4.61
C ALA A 403 4.96 11.06 5.10
N VAL A 404 4.77 11.86 6.14
CA VAL A 404 3.45 12.17 6.72
C VAL A 404 2.52 12.89 5.73
N VAL A 405 3.04 13.79 4.90
CA VAL A 405 2.25 14.52 3.89
C VAL A 405 1.84 13.64 2.71
N ARG A 406 2.68 12.67 2.32
CA ARG A 406 2.39 11.74 1.23
C ARG A 406 1.26 10.77 1.58
N GLU A 407 1.03 10.50 2.85
CA GLU A 407 -0.02 9.61 3.38
C GLU A 407 -1.45 10.21 3.43
N GLY A 408 -1.73 11.21 2.58
CA GLY A 408 -3.10 11.69 2.33
C GLY A 408 -3.77 12.41 3.50
N ILE A 409 -3.10 13.31 4.21
CA ILE A 409 -3.72 14.02 5.35
C ILE A 409 -4.77 15.05 4.87
N PRO A 410 -5.85 15.32 5.65
CA PRO A 410 -6.80 16.39 5.37
C PRO A 410 -6.13 17.72 4.96
N PRO A 411 -6.62 18.41 3.92
CA PRO A 411 -5.97 19.60 3.34
C PRO A 411 -5.59 20.69 4.36
N ALA A 412 -6.43 20.91 5.37
CA ALA A 412 -6.19 21.92 6.41
C ALA A 412 -4.97 21.63 7.30
N ILE A 413 -4.67 20.34 7.57
CA ILE A 413 -3.51 19.92 8.36
C ILE A 413 -2.29 19.76 7.44
N ARG A 414 -2.53 19.30 6.20
CA ARG A 414 -1.51 19.17 5.16
C ARG A 414 -0.80 20.49 4.89
N LEU A 415 -1.53 21.61 4.89
CA LEU A 415 -0.97 22.94 4.67
C LEU A 415 0.07 23.35 5.72
N ASP A 416 -0.24 23.19 7.02
CA ASP A 416 0.67 23.54 8.13
C ASP A 416 1.92 22.64 8.15
N ILE A 417 1.77 21.35 7.83
CA ILE A 417 2.90 20.42 7.75
C ILE A 417 3.77 20.72 6.53
N LEU A 418 3.18 20.99 5.37
CA LEU A 418 3.91 21.37 4.16
C LEU A 418 4.67 22.68 4.35
N GLN A 419 4.10 23.65 5.08
CA GLN A 419 4.79 24.89 5.44
C GLN A 419 6.01 24.62 6.34
N LYS A 420 5.92 23.71 7.30
CA LYS A 420 7.11 23.33 8.10
C LYS A 420 8.14 22.53 7.29
N ALA A 421 7.68 21.68 6.38
CA ALA A 421 8.52 20.87 5.51
C ALA A 421 9.31 21.73 4.52
N ILE A 422 8.68 22.75 3.90
CA ILE A 422 9.39 23.65 2.99
C ILE A 422 10.45 24.50 3.74
N SER A 423 10.20 24.90 5.00
CA SER A 423 11.23 25.54 5.84
C SER A 423 12.40 24.61 6.07
N ALA A 424 12.11 23.37 6.46
CA ALA A 424 13.14 22.41 6.80
C ALA A 424 13.95 21.97 5.58
N ALA A 425 13.32 21.83 4.42
CA ALA A 425 14.00 21.57 3.15
C ALA A 425 14.97 22.69 2.80
N TYR A 426 14.54 23.95 3.00
CA TYR A 426 15.39 25.12 2.79
C TYR A 426 16.56 25.14 3.78
N CYS A 427 16.30 24.99 5.08
CA CYS A 427 17.36 25.01 6.08
C CYS A 427 18.32 23.79 5.98
N ALA A 428 17.86 22.67 5.41
CA ALA A 428 18.64 21.45 5.17
C ALA A 428 19.37 21.44 3.81
N ALA A 429 19.26 22.50 2.99
CA ALA A 429 19.82 22.55 1.65
C ALA A 429 19.36 21.41 0.70
N SER A 430 18.15 20.85 0.92
CA SER A 430 17.56 19.86 0.03
C SER A 430 16.76 20.54 -1.08
N LEU A 431 17.38 20.74 -2.25
CA LEU A 431 16.73 21.37 -3.41
C LEU A 431 15.52 20.55 -3.91
N LYS A 432 15.65 19.22 -3.94
CA LYS A 432 14.60 18.31 -4.41
C LYS A 432 13.33 18.43 -3.57
N ASP A 433 13.46 18.32 -2.25
CA ASP A 433 12.32 18.36 -1.34
C ASP A 433 11.74 19.77 -1.23
N TYR A 434 12.58 20.80 -1.37
CA TYR A 434 12.13 22.20 -1.44
C TYR A 434 11.22 22.43 -2.66
N VAL A 435 11.65 22.01 -3.85
CA VAL A 435 10.86 22.12 -5.09
C VAL A 435 9.57 21.31 -4.99
N TRP A 436 9.64 20.09 -4.47
CA TRP A 436 8.44 19.27 -4.25
C TRP A 436 7.43 19.97 -3.33
N CYS A 437 7.87 20.52 -2.20
CA CYS A 437 6.98 21.25 -1.29
C CYS A 437 6.42 22.53 -1.95
N CYS A 438 7.21 23.24 -2.76
CA CYS A 438 6.74 24.43 -3.48
C CYS A 438 5.58 24.10 -4.41
N VAL A 439 5.71 23.03 -5.20
CA VAL A 439 4.66 22.58 -6.13
C VAL A 439 3.37 22.22 -5.38
N GLN A 440 3.48 21.59 -4.20
CA GLN A 440 2.33 21.25 -3.37
C GLN A 440 1.66 22.47 -2.73
N LEU A 441 2.40 23.57 -2.53
CA LEU A 441 1.95 24.78 -1.83
C LEU A 441 1.58 25.95 -2.75
N MET A 442 1.89 25.89 -4.04
CA MET A 442 1.79 27.03 -4.96
C MET A 442 0.39 27.66 -5.04
N LEU A 443 -0.66 26.87 -4.86
CA LEU A 443 -2.06 27.36 -4.87
C LEU A 443 -2.47 28.07 -3.58
N ASN A 444 -1.72 27.87 -2.49
CA ASN A 444 -2.10 28.30 -1.14
C ASN A 444 -1.08 29.28 -0.52
N LEU A 445 0.13 29.39 -1.06
CA LEU A 445 1.20 30.22 -0.52
C LEU A 445 1.95 30.96 -1.64
N PRO A 446 1.75 32.28 -1.82
CA PRO A 446 2.44 33.06 -2.86
C PRO A 446 3.97 32.99 -2.79
N ALA A 447 4.54 32.84 -1.59
CA ALA A 447 5.99 32.68 -1.40
C ALA A 447 6.53 31.36 -1.99
N ALA A 448 5.73 30.29 -1.99
CA ALA A 448 6.11 29.02 -2.60
C ALA A 448 6.11 29.09 -4.14
N GLU A 449 5.18 29.87 -4.71
CA GLU A 449 5.14 30.15 -6.15
C GLU A 449 6.38 30.95 -6.59
N GLU A 450 6.75 31.99 -5.85
CA GLU A 450 7.94 32.79 -6.15
C GLU A 450 9.24 31.99 -5.96
N GLY A 451 9.30 31.15 -4.93
CA GLY A 451 10.42 30.22 -4.72
C GLY A 451 10.62 29.26 -5.89
N LEU A 452 9.53 28.64 -6.37
CA LEU A 452 9.58 27.76 -7.55
C LEU A 452 10.02 28.52 -8.81
N ARG A 453 9.49 29.74 -9.01
CA ARG A 453 9.86 30.62 -10.13
C ARG A 453 11.33 30.99 -10.12
N ALA A 454 11.90 31.27 -8.95
CA ALA A 454 13.32 31.55 -8.80
C ALA A 454 14.18 30.33 -9.18
N VAL A 455 13.84 29.15 -8.69
CA VAL A 455 14.53 27.89 -9.05
C VAL A 455 14.50 27.65 -10.56
N LEU A 456 13.33 27.84 -11.20
CA LEU A 456 13.18 27.70 -12.66
C LEU A 456 13.99 28.73 -13.47
N ARG A 457 14.31 29.88 -12.87
CA ARG A 457 15.17 30.92 -13.45
C ARG A 457 16.65 30.74 -13.10
N CYS A 458 17.03 29.61 -12.48
CA CYS A 458 18.37 29.34 -11.98
C CYS A 458 18.85 30.41 -10.98
N GLN A 459 17.93 30.99 -10.22
CA GLN A 459 18.23 31.95 -9.16
C GLN A 459 17.96 31.31 -7.80
N PRO A 460 18.84 31.49 -6.81
CA PRO A 460 18.62 30.93 -5.49
C PRO A 460 17.34 31.55 -4.89
N PRO A 461 16.32 30.74 -4.55
CA PRO A 461 15.09 31.25 -3.98
C PRO A 461 15.30 31.92 -2.62
N ALA A 462 14.49 32.93 -2.33
CA ALA A 462 14.43 33.55 -1.01
C ALA A 462 13.86 32.56 0.03
N PRO A 463 14.17 32.73 1.33
CA PRO A 463 13.64 31.88 2.39
C PRO A 463 12.10 31.91 2.39
N PRO A 464 11.43 30.74 2.51
CA PRO A 464 9.98 30.64 2.36
C PRO A 464 9.13 31.26 3.50
N PHE A 465 9.73 31.82 4.56
CA PHE A 465 9.03 32.37 5.76
C PHE A 465 9.66 33.65 6.31
N SER A 466 9.02 34.25 7.32
CA SER A 466 9.52 35.43 8.03
C SER A 466 10.98 35.24 8.49
N GLN A 467 11.82 36.26 8.31
CA GLN A 467 13.28 36.25 8.49
C GLN A 467 13.79 35.72 9.85
N ASN A 468 12.90 35.45 10.82
CA ASN A 468 13.23 34.95 12.15
C ASN A 468 13.46 33.43 12.21
N ASP A 469 12.95 32.65 11.25
CA ASP A 469 12.99 31.17 11.31
C ASP A 469 14.21 30.55 10.61
N VAL A 470 14.95 31.34 9.82
CA VAL A 470 16.12 30.88 9.04
C VAL A 470 17.31 31.76 9.37
N THR A 471 18.39 31.17 9.87
CA THR A 471 19.60 31.94 10.21
C THR A 471 20.34 32.37 8.94
N PRO A 472 21.05 33.52 8.95
CA PRO A 472 21.87 33.96 7.81
C PRO A 472 22.90 32.92 7.36
N ALA A 473 23.42 32.10 8.29
CA ALA A 473 24.33 31.01 7.99
C ALA A 473 23.66 29.89 7.17
N GLN A 474 22.42 29.51 7.50
CA GLN A 474 21.66 28.51 6.74
C GLN A 474 21.30 29.00 5.33
N VAL A 475 20.98 30.29 5.18
CA VAL A 475 20.77 30.91 3.86
C VAL A 475 22.03 30.80 3.00
N MET A 476 23.20 31.11 3.57
CA MET A 476 24.47 30.98 2.86
C MET A 476 24.77 29.54 2.46
N VAL A 477 24.55 28.57 3.35
CA VAL A 477 24.73 27.14 3.03
C VAL A 477 23.80 26.73 1.88
N TYR A 478 22.53 27.12 1.91
CA TYR A 478 21.59 26.83 0.84
C TYR A 478 22.04 27.42 -0.50
N ILE A 479 22.45 28.69 -0.53
CA ILE A 479 22.93 29.37 -1.75
C ILE A 479 24.16 28.67 -2.32
N VAL A 480 25.11 28.28 -1.46
CA VAL A 480 26.32 27.57 -1.90
C VAL A 480 25.96 26.20 -2.50
N THR A 481 25.12 25.42 -1.83
CA THR A 481 24.66 24.12 -2.34
C THR A 481 23.84 24.28 -3.63
N PHE A 482 22.98 25.29 -3.71
CA PHE A 482 22.22 25.62 -4.91
C PHE A 482 23.15 25.90 -6.10
N ASN A 483 24.11 26.81 -5.93
CA ASN A 483 25.06 27.16 -6.99
C ASN A 483 25.92 25.95 -7.40
N GLN A 484 26.36 25.12 -6.45
CA GLN A 484 27.08 23.88 -6.73
C GLN A 484 26.27 22.90 -7.60
N CYS A 485 24.96 22.79 -7.36
CA CYS A 485 24.08 21.95 -8.18
C CYS A 485 23.95 22.44 -9.64
N PHE A 486 24.09 23.74 -9.89
CA PHE A 486 23.98 24.33 -11.23
C PHE A 486 25.32 24.51 -11.94
N GLU A 487 26.44 24.62 -11.21
CA GLU A 487 27.79 24.77 -11.78
C GLU A 487 28.47 23.43 -12.12
N ASN A 488 28.08 22.33 -11.46
CA ASN A 488 28.70 21.02 -11.70
C ASN A 488 27.66 19.89 -11.79
N PRO A 489 27.02 19.69 -12.96
CA PRO A 489 25.94 18.71 -13.13
C PRO A 489 26.37 17.25 -12.94
N ASN A 490 27.68 16.95 -12.89
CA ASN A 490 28.23 15.60 -12.71
C ASN A 490 28.68 15.28 -11.27
N ALA A 491 28.64 16.24 -10.34
CA ALA A 491 28.97 15.99 -8.92
C ALA A 491 27.80 15.34 -8.14
N LEU A 492 26.64 15.27 -8.76
CA LEU A 492 25.47 14.57 -8.29
C LEU A 492 25.44 13.19 -8.97
N ASP A 493 25.40 12.13 -8.18
CA ASP A 493 24.93 10.81 -8.61
C ASP A 493 23.42 10.88 -8.91
N VAL A 494 23.07 11.66 -9.94
CA VAL A 494 21.71 11.95 -10.38
C VAL A 494 21.70 11.82 -11.90
N ASN A 495 21.83 10.58 -12.36
CA ASN A 495 21.30 10.16 -13.66
C ASN A 495 19.75 10.12 -13.62
N ARG A 496 19.11 11.24 -13.29
CA ARG A 496 17.66 11.44 -13.47
C ARG A 496 17.38 12.91 -13.80
N PRO A 497 16.82 13.24 -14.97
CA PRO A 497 16.50 14.61 -15.34
C PRO A 497 15.51 15.22 -14.33
N PHE A 498 15.56 16.55 -14.15
CA PHE A 498 14.68 17.38 -13.30
C PHE A 498 13.18 17.02 -13.44
N MET A 499 12.78 16.48 -14.59
CA MET A 499 11.43 15.98 -14.91
C MET A 499 11.02 14.72 -14.13
N GLU A 500 11.93 13.95 -13.55
CA GLU A 500 11.60 12.80 -12.69
C GLU A 500 11.36 13.19 -11.22
N ILE A 501 11.78 14.38 -10.79
CA ILE A 501 11.50 14.92 -9.44
C ILE A 501 10.01 15.26 -9.26
N LEU A 502 9.28 15.43 -10.38
CA LEU A 502 7.87 15.81 -10.43
C LEU A 502 6.92 14.61 -10.63
N LYS A 503 7.40 13.37 -10.69
CA LYS A 503 6.52 12.20 -10.70
C LYS A 503 6.00 11.93 -9.28
N PRO A 504 4.68 11.66 -9.12
CA PRO A 504 4.05 11.50 -7.81
C PRO A 504 4.65 10.35 -6.99
#